data_AF-A0A7X7JQ40-F1
#
_entry.id   AF-A0A7X7JQ40-F1
#
_cell.length_a   1.000
_cell.length_b   1.000
_cell.length_c   1.000
_cell.angle_alpha   90.00
_cell.angle_beta   90.00
_cell.angle_gamma   90.00
#
_symmetry.space_group_name_H-M   'P 1'
#
loop_
_entity.id
_entity.type
_entity.pdbx_description
1 polymer ?
#
loop_
_entity_poly.entity_id
_entity_poly.type
_entity_poly.pdbx_seq_one_letter_code
_entity_poly.pdbx_strand_id
1 'polypeptide(L)'
;MVSPEFRDRPGGKGGYDIWTSSRSADGWTQPVNIAAVNSPDTDGWPFVSESGGELWFTRWYMGTPAIFRSLLGPAGWTEPELIVSQFAGEPTLDRDGNLYFVHHYFRDSVMIEADIYVARPVRP
;
A
#
# COMPACT_ATOMS: atom_id res chain seq x y z
N MET A 1 3.96 -19.16 2.52
CA MET A 1 2.90 -19.43 3.52
C MET A 1 3.28 -18.63 4.75
N VAL A 2 2.60 -17.51 4.99
CA VAL A 2 2.83 -16.67 6.18
C VAL A 2 1.89 -17.19 7.26
N SER A 3 2.39 -17.30 8.49
CA SER A 3 1.71 -18.00 9.56
C SER A 3 0.41 -17.30 10.02
N PRO A 4 -0.57 -18.06 10.55
CA PRO A 4 -1.92 -17.54 10.85
C PRO A 4 -1.93 -16.36 11.82
N GLU A 5 -0.93 -16.25 12.71
CA GLU A 5 -0.85 -15.19 13.72
C GLU A 5 -0.70 -13.77 13.18
N PHE A 6 -0.38 -13.57 11.88
CA PHE A 6 -0.22 -12.23 11.30
C PHE A 6 -1.53 -11.61 10.77
N ARG A 7 -2.59 -12.40 10.55
CA ARG A 7 -3.88 -11.89 10.07
C ARG A 7 -4.83 -11.44 11.19
N ASP A 8 -4.71 -12.05 12.37
CA ASP A 8 -5.73 -11.93 13.42
C ASP A 8 -5.32 -10.98 14.57
N ARG A 9 -4.63 -9.87 14.24
CA ARG A 9 -4.37 -8.84 15.25
C ARG A 9 -5.69 -8.21 15.69
N PRO A 10 -6.05 -8.19 16.99
CA PRO A 10 -7.30 -7.59 17.44
C PRO A 10 -7.43 -6.13 16.98
N GLY A 11 -8.59 -5.80 16.40
CA GLY A 11 -8.86 -4.49 15.79
C GLY A 11 -8.45 -4.36 14.32
N GLY A 12 -7.99 -5.45 13.69
CA GLY A 12 -7.83 -5.53 12.24
C GLY A 12 -9.15 -5.62 11.47
N LYS A 13 -9.09 -5.39 10.15
CA LYS A 13 -10.25 -5.41 9.25
C LYS A 13 -10.32 -6.64 8.35
N GLY A 14 -9.23 -7.37 8.17
CA GLY A 14 -9.17 -8.43 7.17
C GLY A 14 -7.78 -9.05 7.04
N GLY A 15 -7.36 -9.31 5.80
CA GLY A 15 -6.13 -10.04 5.48
C GLY A 15 -4.87 -9.48 6.14
N TYR A 16 -4.11 -8.65 5.42
CA TYR A 16 -3.10 -7.80 6.05
C TYR A 16 -3.69 -6.41 6.21
N ASP A 17 -3.22 -5.73 7.24
CA ASP A 17 -3.61 -4.37 7.57
C ASP A 17 -2.37 -3.49 7.74
N ILE A 18 -2.55 -2.20 7.47
CA ILE A 18 -1.58 -1.16 7.74
C ILE A 18 -1.85 -0.56 9.12
N TRP A 19 -0.80 -0.57 9.95
CA TRP A 19 -0.80 -0.03 11.32
C TRP A 19 0.25 1.09 11.43
N THR A 20 -0.01 2.10 12.25
CA THR A 20 0.93 3.19 12.54
C THR A 20 1.38 3.18 14.00
N SER A 21 2.63 3.53 14.25
CA SER A 21 3.18 3.78 15.58
C SER A 21 4.04 5.04 15.52
N SER A 22 3.98 5.84 16.57
CA SER A 22 4.78 7.07 16.70
C SER A 22 5.96 6.82 17.63
N ARG A 23 7.10 7.44 17.35
CA ARG A 23 8.26 7.41 18.24
C ARG A 23 8.16 8.56 19.25
N SER A 24 8.15 8.23 20.54
CA SER A 24 8.28 9.16 21.66
C SER A 24 9.67 9.06 22.30
N ALA A 25 9.89 9.81 23.37
CA ALA A 25 11.11 9.70 24.18
C ALA A 25 11.28 8.30 24.79
N ASP A 26 10.17 7.63 25.11
CA ASP A 26 10.15 6.32 25.77
C ASP A 26 10.16 5.13 24.80
N GLY A 27 10.21 5.39 23.48
CA GLY A 27 10.23 4.37 22.43
C GLY A 27 9.06 4.49 21.47
N TRP A 28 8.67 3.37 20.86
CA TRP A 28 7.54 3.31 19.93
C TRP A 28 6.23 3.12 20.69
N THR A 29 5.19 3.87 20.30
CA THR A 29 3.84 3.68 20.86
C THR A 29 3.24 2.35 20.42
N GLN A 30 2.20 1.89 21.12
CA GLN A 30 1.40 0.77 20.65
C GLN A 30 0.87 1.05 19.24
N PRO A 31 1.02 0.13 18.26
CA PRO A 31 0.54 0.39 16.91
C PRO A 31 -1.00 0.46 16.84
N VAL A 32 -1.50 1.40 16.07
CA VAL A 32 -2.93 1.69 15.86
C VAL A 32 -3.31 1.39 14.41
N ASN A 33 -4.45 0.72 14.19
CA ASN A 33 -4.93 0.38 12.85
C ASN A 33 -5.37 1.66 12.13
N ILE A 34 -4.96 1.84 10.87
CA ILE A 34 -5.42 2.97 10.06
C ILE A 34 -6.73 2.59 9.37
N ALA A 35 -7.83 2.64 10.14
CA ALA A 35 -9.12 2.14 9.68
C ALA A 35 -9.62 2.81 8.38
N ALA A 36 -9.30 4.08 8.14
CA ALA A 36 -9.67 4.77 6.90
C ALA A 36 -8.94 4.24 5.65
N VAL A 37 -7.81 3.57 5.84
CA VAL A 37 -7.00 3.01 4.74
C VAL A 37 -7.33 1.55 4.52
N ASN A 38 -7.49 0.77 5.59
CA ASN A 38 -7.66 -0.68 5.50
C ASN A 38 -9.05 -1.11 5.03
N SER A 39 -9.08 -2.24 4.32
CA SER A 39 -10.24 -2.95 3.78
C SER A 39 -10.34 -4.38 4.32
N PRO A 40 -11.40 -5.13 4.00
CA PRO A 40 -11.47 -6.56 4.31
C PRO A 40 -10.46 -7.44 3.54
N ASP A 41 -9.86 -6.90 2.47
CA ASP A 41 -8.87 -7.61 1.65
C ASP A 41 -7.47 -7.58 2.30
N THR A 42 -6.43 -7.90 1.52
CA THR A 42 -5.04 -7.79 1.98
C THR A 42 -4.48 -6.43 1.60
N ASP A 43 -4.22 -5.58 2.59
CA ASP A 43 -3.59 -4.26 2.45
C ASP A 43 -2.20 -4.28 3.08
N GLY A 44 -1.16 -3.99 2.30
CA GLY A 44 0.21 -4.12 2.77
C GLY A 44 1.25 -3.43 1.90
N TRP A 45 2.52 -3.65 2.25
CA TRP A 45 3.68 -3.05 1.59
C TRP A 45 3.57 -1.51 1.46
N PRO A 46 3.40 -0.80 2.59
CA PRO A 46 3.19 0.64 2.56
C PRO A 46 4.48 1.41 2.25
N PHE A 47 4.32 2.52 1.54
CA PHE A 47 5.30 3.57 1.34
C PHE A 47 4.68 4.92 1.69
N VAL A 48 5.40 5.72 2.49
CA VAL A 48 4.99 7.09 2.82
C VAL A 48 5.88 8.04 2.03
N SER A 49 5.28 9.01 1.34
CA SER A 49 6.02 10.04 0.60
C SER A 49 6.91 10.86 1.52
N GLU A 50 7.96 11.49 0.94
CA GLU A 50 8.93 12.29 1.72
C GLU A 50 8.27 13.42 2.52
N SER A 51 7.19 14.01 2.00
CA SER A 51 6.42 15.05 2.69
C SER A 51 5.54 14.51 3.82
N GLY A 52 5.36 13.19 3.91
CA GLY A 52 4.43 12.54 4.82
C GLY A 52 2.96 12.68 4.43
N GLY A 53 2.66 13.33 3.31
CA GLY A 53 1.28 13.66 2.90
C GLY A 53 0.56 12.58 2.10
N GLU A 54 1.28 11.54 1.68
CA GLU A 54 0.73 10.47 0.84
C GLU A 54 1.17 9.11 1.37
N LEU A 55 0.23 8.19 1.49
CA LEU A 55 0.45 6.79 1.81
C LEU A 55 0.08 5.95 0.59
N TRP A 56 1.08 5.29 0.03
CA TRP A 56 0.97 4.37 -1.09
C TRP A 56 1.08 2.95 -0.59
N PHE A 57 0.30 2.02 -1.13
CA PHE A 57 0.31 0.64 -0.66
C PHE A 57 -0.25 -0.31 -1.72
N THR A 58 -0.04 -1.60 -1.48
CA THR A 58 -0.60 -2.67 -2.30
C THR A 58 -1.87 -3.20 -1.65
N ARG A 59 -2.94 -3.29 -2.43
CA ARG A 59 -4.20 -3.93 -2.05
C ARG A 59 -4.45 -5.12 -2.95
N TRP A 60 -4.92 -6.23 -2.37
CA TRP A 60 -5.53 -7.29 -3.17
C TRP A 60 -6.88 -6.81 -3.68
N TYR A 61 -7.00 -6.68 -4.99
CA TYR A 61 -8.15 -6.08 -5.66
C TYR A 61 -8.51 -6.91 -6.89
N MET A 62 -9.77 -7.35 -6.95
CA MET A 62 -10.29 -8.17 -8.05
C MET A 62 -9.44 -9.42 -8.35
N GLY A 63 -8.87 -10.03 -7.30
CA GLY A 63 -8.08 -11.26 -7.43
C GLY A 63 -6.60 -11.05 -7.77
N THR A 64 -6.11 -9.82 -7.81
CA THR A 64 -4.73 -9.47 -8.17
C THR A 64 -4.20 -8.33 -7.30
N PRO A 65 -2.89 -8.12 -7.17
CA PRO A 65 -2.38 -6.94 -6.48
C PRO A 65 -2.63 -5.66 -7.31
N ALA A 66 -2.95 -4.56 -6.62
CA ALA A 66 -3.12 -3.24 -7.21
C ALA A 66 -2.53 -2.17 -6.29
N ILE A 67 -2.12 -1.03 -6.86
CA ILE A 67 -1.54 0.08 -6.12
C ILE A 67 -2.64 1.09 -5.79
N PHE A 68 -2.77 1.39 -4.50
CA PHE A 68 -3.67 2.41 -3.98
C PHE A 68 -2.88 3.53 -3.30
N ARG A 69 -3.50 4.71 -3.23
CA ARG A 69 -2.97 5.89 -2.54
C ARG A 69 -4.04 6.50 -1.64
N SER A 70 -3.68 6.80 -0.41
CA SER A 70 -4.43 7.65 0.50
C SER A 70 -3.68 8.97 0.75
N LEU A 71 -4.41 10.07 0.87
CA LEU A 71 -3.84 11.39 1.18
C LEU A 71 -4.05 11.70 2.66
N LEU A 72 -3.10 12.40 3.28
CA LEU A 72 -3.25 12.90 4.64
C LEU A 72 -3.99 14.25 4.59
N GLY A 73 -5.25 14.26 5.05
CA GLY A 73 -6.06 15.47 5.20
C GLY A 73 -6.13 15.97 6.65
N PRO A 74 -6.87 17.07 6.91
CA PRO A 74 -7.05 17.63 8.26
C PRO A 74 -7.71 16.67 9.25
N ALA A 75 -8.51 15.71 8.75
CA ALA A 75 -9.18 14.69 9.53
C ALA A 75 -8.42 13.34 9.59
N GLY A 76 -7.19 13.30 9.06
CA GLY A 76 -6.40 12.08 8.91
C GLY A 76 -6.40 11.55 7.48
N TRP A 77 -6.02 10.28 7.33
CA TRP A 77 -5.94 9.60 6.02
C TRP A 77 -7.32 9.53 5.35
N THR A 78 -7.37 9.84 4.06
CA THR A 78 -8.59 9.74 3.25
C THR A 78 -8.87 8.30 2.82
N GLU A 79 -10.08 8.06 2.32
CA GLU A 79 -10.36 6.82 1.58
C GLU A 79 -9.35 6.65 0.43
N PRO A 80 -8.77 5.45 0.23
CA PRO A 80 -7.77 5.23 -0.80
C PRO A 80 -8.32 5.26 -2.22
N GLU A 81 -7.59 5.90 -3.12
CA GLU A 81 -7.80 5.92 -4.56
C GLU A 81 -7.00 4.80 -5.24
N LEU A 82 -7.59 4.10 -6.21
CA LEU A 82 -6.89 3.15 -7.08
C LEU A 82 -6.02 3.90 -8.09
N ILE A 83 -4.70 3.63 -8.12
CA ILE A 83 -3.75 4.29 -9.01
C ILE A 83 -3.30 3.38 -10.16
N VAL A 84 -2.90 2.14 -9.85
CA VAL A 84 -2.53 1.14 -10.86
C VAL A 84 -3.31 -0.13 -10.60
N SER A 85 -4.18 -0.49 -11.54
CA SER A 85 -4.99 -1.70 -11.44
C SER A 85 -4.24 -2.93 -11.93
N GLN A 86 -4.42 -4.04 -11.22
CA GLN A 86 -4.02 -5.39 -11.57
C GLN A 86 -2.52 -5.61 -11.70
N PHE A 87 -2.06 -6.73 -11.14
CA PHE A 87 -0.70 -7.23 -11.21
C PHE A 87 0.40 -6.25 -10.76
N ALA A 88 0.04 -5.18 -10.04
CA ALA A 88 0.93 -4.10 -9.63
C ALA A 88 1.03 -4.03 -8.10
N GLY A 89 2.24 -3.88 -7.56
CA GLY A 89 2.46 -3.81 -6.13
C GLY A 89 3.77 -3.13 -5.72
N GLU A 90 3.98 -3.09 -4.41
CA GLU A 90 5.21 -2.60 -3.76
C GLU A 90 5.63 -1.20 -4.23
N PRO A 91 4.73 -0.19 -4.15
CA PRO A 91 4.97 1.13 -4.70
C PRO A 91 6.04 1.90 -3.91
N THR A 92 6.86 2.67 -4.61
CA THR A 92 7.73 3.72 -4.02
C THR A 92 7.78 4.94 -4.95
N LEU A 93 8.07 6.12 -4.39
CA LEU A 93 8.24 7.35 -5.16
C LEU A 93 9.65 7.90 -5.05
N ASP A 94 10.13 8.54 -6.12
CA ASP A 94 11.24 9.50 -6.03
C ASP A 94 10.73 10.95 -5.80
N ARG A 95 11.67 11.88 -5.67
CA ARG A 95 11.39 13.31 -5.40
C ARG A 95 10.71 14.03 -6.56
N ASP A 96 10.79 13.48 -7.77
CA ASP A 96 10.12 14.02 -8.95
C ASP A 96 8.68 13.50 -9.06
N GLY A 97 8.24 12.64 -8.13
CA GLY A 97 6.94 12.00 -8.14
C GLY A 97 6.84 10.84 -9.13
N ASN A 98 7.97 10.30 -9.61
CA ASN A 98 7.94 9.09 -10.41
C ASN A 98 7.62 7.88 -9.52
N LEU A 99 6.65 7.08 -9.95
CA LEU A 99 6.20 5.87 -9.25
C LEU A 99 6.95 4.65 -9.75
N TYR A 100 7.69 4.01 -8.87
CA TYR A 100 8.35 2.73 -9.10
C TYR A 100 7.54 1.62 -8.43
N PHE A 101 7.32 0.52 -9.14
CA PHE A 101 6.49 -0.58 -8.64
C PHE A 101 6.82 -1.89 -9.33
N VAL A 102 6.55 -3.01 -8.65
CA VAL A 102 6.62 -4.33 -9.28
C VAL A 102 5.37 -4.53 -10.14
N HIS A 103 5.54 -4.98 -11.37
CA HIS A 103 4.43 -5.40 -12.21
C HIS A 103 4.67 -6.81 -12.75
N HIS A 104 3.67 -7.67 -12.59
CA HIS A 104 3.68 -9.04 -13.06
C HIS A 104 3.07 -9.12 -14.45
N TYR A 105 3.82 -9.61 -15.43
CA TYR A 105 3.32 -9.78 -16.79
C TYR A 105 2.80 -11.21 -16.99
N PHE A 106 1.60 -11.30 -17.56
CA PHE A 106 0.92 -12.57 -17.81
C PHE A 106 0.66 -12.76 -19.31
N ARG A 107 0.79 -14.00 -19.78
CA ARG A 107 0.34 -14.44 -21.10
C ARG A 107 -0.40 -15.76 -20.93
N ASP A 108 -1.62 -15.86 -21.46
CA ASP A 108 -2.45 -17.06 -21.37
C ASP A 108 -2.58 -17.61 -19.94
N SER A 109 -2.80 -16.71 -18.98
CA SER A 109 -2.90 -17.00 -17.53
C SER A 109 -1.64 -17.55 -16.87
N VAL A 110 -0.50 -17.57 -17.57
CA VAL A 110 0.81 -17.93 -17.00
C VAL A 110 1.57 -16.64 -16.70
N MET A 111 2.08 -16.52 -15.47
CA MET A 111 3.01 -15.45 -15.10
C MET A 111 4.33 -15.70 -15.81
N ILE A 112 4.76 -14.75 -16.64
CA ILE A 112 5.96 -14.84 -17.46
C ILE A 112 7.14 -14.18 -16.76
N GLU A 113 6.91 -13.00 -16.19
CA GLU A 113 7.92 -12.21 -15.51
C GLU A 113 7.30 -11.29 -14.46
N ALA A 114 8.16 -10.79 -13.58
CA ALA A 114 7.87 -9.70 -12.66
C ALA A 114 9.07 -8.77 -12.67
N ASP A 115 8.87 -7.53 -13.08
CA ASP A 115 9.92 -6.51 -13.20
C ASP A 115 9.51 -5.22 -12.49
N ILE A 116 10.48 -4.32 -12.30
CA ILE A 116 10.24 -2.98 -11.77
C ILE A 116 9.91 -2.03 -12.91
N TYR A 117 8.74 -1.43 -12.85
CA TYR A 117 8.24 -0.44 -13.80
C TYR A 117 8.32 0.95 -13.18
N VAL A 118 8.35 1.97 -14.05
CA VAL A 118 8.25 3.37 -13.65
C VAL A 118 7.12 4.06 -14.40
N ALA A 119 6.20 4.67 -13.66
CA ALA A 119 5.20 5.58 -14.19
C ALA A 119 5.62 7.02 -13.86
N ARG A 120 5.57 7.90 -14.87
CA ARG A 120 5.94 9.32 -14.72
C ARG A 120 4.68 10.18 -14.76
N PRO A 121 4.51 11.13 -13.84
CA PRO A 121 3.38 12.05 -13.90
C PRO A 121 3.44 12.86 -15.19
N VAL A 122 2.30 12.98 -15.88
CA VAL A 122 2.18 13.88 -17.03
C VAL A 122 2.16 15.30 -16.47
N ARG A 123 3.27 16.02 -16.64
CA ARG A 123 3.34 17.45 -16.34
C ARG A 123 2.78 18.22 -17.56
N PRO A 124 1.80 19.13 -17.36
CA PRO A 124 1.35 20.02 -18.41
C PRO A 124 2.46 20.98 -18.87
#